data_AF-A0A2P2GMP5-F1
#
_entry.id   AF-A0A2P2GMP5-F1
#
_cell.length_a   1.000
_cell.length_b   1.000
_cell.length_c   1.000
_cell.angle_alpha   90.00
_cell.angle_beta   90.00
_cell.angle_gamma   90.00
#
_symmetry.space_group_name_H-M   'P 1'
#
loop_
_entity.id
_entity.type
_entity.pdbx_description
1 polymer ?
#
loop_
_entity_poly.entity_id
_entity_poly.type
_entity_poly.pdbx_seq_one_letter_code
_entity_poly.pdbx_strand_id
1 'polypeptide(L)'
;MTPQGWDQATYRCGQCGAERTAATEAEHIKAIAAHRDAHTVWERLAPVERDGFVAVLREIFSMPELCQELIALAAAESQSETRRG
;
A
#
# COMPACT_ATOMS: atom_id res chain seq x y z
N MET A 1 -13.79 23.12 -20.69
CA MET A 1 -12.93 23.52 -19.56
C MET A 1 -12.13 22.29 -19.17
N THR A 2 -10.92 22.15 -19.70
CA THR A 2 -9.95 21.16 -19.18
C THR A 2 -9.47 21.68 -17.82
N PRO A 3 -9.36 20.84 -16.78
CA PRO A 3 -8.71 21.26 -15.55
C PRO A 3 -7.28 21.65 -15.91
N GLN A 4 -6.95 22.92 -15.77
CA GLN A 4 -5.60 23.42 -16.00
C GLN A 4 -4.72 22.94 -14.84
N GLY A 5 -3.60 22.27 -15.14
CA GLY A 5 -2.44 22.28 -14.25
C GLY A 5 -1.88 20.96 -13.73
N TRP A 6 -2.07 19.82 -14.41
CA TRP A 6 -1.23 18.65 -14.15
C TRP A 6 -0.82 17.96 -15.44
N ASP A 7 0.44 18.14 -15.82
CA ASP A 7 1.13 17.29 -16.77
C ASP A 7 1.65 16.06 -16.04
N GLN A 8 1.37 14.90 -16.60
CA GLN A 8 1.76 13.59 -16.08
C GLN A 8 3.11 13.55 -15.35
N ALA A 9 3.10 13.34 -14.02
CA ALA A 9 4.32 13.22 -13.24
C ALA A 9 4.74 11.75 -13.06
N THR A 10 5.95 11.43 -13.50
CA THR A 10 6.60 10.15 -13.21
C THR A 10 7.40 10.28 -11.92
N TYR A 11 7.10 9.43 -10.95
CA TYR A 11 7.85 9.28 -9.71
C TYR A 11 8.84 8.13 -9.85
N ARG A 12 10.08 8.36 -9.42
CA ARG A 12 11.10 7.33 -9.28
C ARG A 12 11.54 7.24 -7.82
N CYS A 13 11.40 6.07 -7.22
CA CYS A 13 11.80 5.85 -5.84
C CYS A 13 13.34 5.79 -5.74
N GLY A 14 13.93 6.64 -4.89
CA GLY A 14 15.38 6.65 -4.67
C GLY A 14 15.90 5.42 -3.90
N GLN A 15 15.02 4.67 -3.22
CA GLN A 15 15.40 3.54 -2.38
C GLN A 15 15.41 2.22 -3.15
N CYS A 16 14.36 1.92 -3.92
CA CYS A 16 14.26 0.67 -4.68
C CYS A 16 14.29 0.85 -6.20
N GLY A 17 14.36 2.08 -6.70
CA GLY A 17 14.38 2.37 -8.13
C GLY A 17 13.04 2.20 -8.84
N ALA A 18 11.97 1.80 -8.13
CA ALA A 18 10.65 1.62 -8.72
C ALA A 18 10.11 2.92 -9.33
N GLU A 19 9.51 2.80 -10.51
CA GLU A 19 8.91 3.92 -11.23
C GLU A 19 7.38 3.81 -11.21
N ARG A 20 6.72 4.95 -11.03
CA ARG A 20 5.25 5.06 -11.01
C ARG A 20 4.83 6.26 -11.82
N THR A 21 3.87 6.03 -12.70
CA THR A 21 3.20 7.08 -13.47
C THR A 21 1.73 7.06 -13.08
N ALA A 22 1.19 8.23 -12.80
CA ALA A 22 -0.24 8.41 -12.52
C ALA A 22 -0.90 9.21 -13.65
N ALA A 23 -2.23 9.22 -13.74
CA ALA A 23 -2.95 10.05 -14.70
C ALA A 23 -3.48 11.34 -14.06
N THR A 24 -3.50 11.41 -12.73
CA THR A 24 -3.91 12.58 -11.97
C THR A 24 -2.97 12.86 -10.80
N GLU A 25 -2.96 14.11 -10.33
CA GLU A 25 -2.20 14.51 -9.13
C GLU A 25 -2.63 13.72 -7.87
N ALA A 26 -3.93 13.49 -7.69
CA ALA A 26 -4.46 12.75 -6.55
C ALA A 26 -3.99 11.29 -6.53
N GLU A 27 -4.03 10.61 -7.69
CA GLU A 27 -3.48 9.26 -7.83
C GLU A 27 -1.97 9.24 -7.59
N HIS A 28 -1.25 10.26 -8.08
CA HIS A 28 0.19 10.39 -7.88
C HIS A 28 0.54 10.45 -6.40
N ILE A 29 -0.12 11.34 -5.65
CA ILE A 29 0.08 11.49 -4.21
C ILE A 29 -0.24 10.18 -3.48
N LYS A 30 -1.39 9.57 -3.79
CA LYS A 30 -1.82 8.31 -3.16
C LYS A 30 -0.82 7.17 -3.43
N ALA A 31 -0.36 7.03 -4.67
CA ALA A 31 0.57 5.97 -5.06
C ALA A 31 1.94 6.13 -4.39
N ILE A 32 2.47 7.36 -4.30
CA ILE A 32 3.73 7.64 -3.62
C ILE A 32 3.62 7.37 -2.12
N ALA A 33 2.55 7.82 -1.49
CA ALA A 33 2.33 7.59 -0.06
C ALA A 33 2.29 6.08 0.25
N ALA A 34 1.45 5.33 -0.46
CA ALA A 34 1.36 3.88 -0.29
C ALA A 34 2.70 3.16 -0.54
N HIS A 35 3.49 3.62 -1.51
CA HIS A 35 4.81 3.05 -1.78
C HIS A 35 5.82 3.31 -0.65
N ARG A 36 5.83 4.53 -0.09
CA ARG A 36 6.68 4.86 1.07
C ARG A 36 6.27 4.10 2.32
N ASP A 37 4.97 3.95 2.55
CA ASP A 37 4.45 3.17 3.68
C ASP A 37 4.83 1.70 3.55
N ALA A 38 4.81 1.14 2.33
CA ALA A 38 5.29 -0.22 2.08
C ALA A 38 6.77 -0.41 2.46
N HIS A 39 7.63 0.58 2.16
CA HIS A 39 9.02 0.57 2.63
C HIS A 39 9.12 0.58 4.15
N THR A 40 8.35 1.46 4.80
CA THR A 40 8.33 1.57 6.26
C THR A 40 7.90 0.26 6.93
N VAL A 41 6.86 -0.40 6.40
CA VAL A 41 6.41 -1.71 6.88
C VAL A 41 7.51 -2.74 6.69
N TRP A 42 8.10 -2.83 5.49
CA TRP A 42 9.17 -3.78 5.20
C TRP A 42 10.38 -3.66 6.12
N GLU A 43 10.79 -2.43 6.42
CA GLU A 43 11.93 -2.13 7.30
C GLU A 43 11.67 -2.55 8.75
N ARG A 44 10.42 -2.48 9.21
CA ARG A 44 10.02 -2.88 10.56
C ARG A 44 9.94 -4.40 10.76
N LEU A 45 9.71 -5.16 9.70
CA LEU A 45 9.65 -6.62 9.76
C LEU A 45 11.04 -7.21 10.01
N ALA A 46 11.11 -8.17 10.93
CA ALA A 46 12.26 -9.04 11.12
C ALA A 46 12.46 -9.95 9.89
N PRO A 47 13.68 -10.49 9.64
CA PRO A 47 13.94 -11.30 8.46
C PRO A 47 12.97 -12.47 8.25
N VAL A 48 12.61 -13.21 9.31
CA VAL A 48 11.66 -14.33 9.22
C VAL A 48 10.23 -13.87 8.89
N GLU A 49 9.83 -12.69 9.36
CA GLU A 49 8.51 -12.12 9.10
C GLU A 49 8.39 -11.64 7.65
N ARG A 50 9.50 -11.19 7.04
CA ARG A 50 9.54 -10.78 5.64
C ARG A 50 9.24 -11.94 4.69
N ASP A 51 9.82 -13.11 4.94
CA ASP A 51 9.58 -14.30 4.12
C ASP A 51 8.11 -14.74 4.20
N GLY A 52 7.55 -14.77 5.41
CA GLY A 52 6.12 -15.05 5.63
C GLY A 52 5.22 -14.01 4.96
N PHE A 53 5.55 -12.72 5.08
CA PHE A 53 4.80 -11.64 4.47
C PHE A 53 4.78 -11.74 2.93
N VAL A 54 5.92 -12.02 2.30
CA VAL A 54 6.00 -12.21 0.84
C VAL A 54 5.20 -13.44 0.39
N ALA A 55 5.24 -14.53 1.15
CA ALA A 55 4.46 -15.73 0.84
C ALA A 55 2.95 -15.43 0.86
N VAL A 56 2.46 -14.75 1.91
CA VAL A 56 1.05 -14.32 2.01
C VAL A 56 0.67 -13.39 0.87
N LEU A 57 1.50 -12.40 0.54
CA LEU A 57 1.22 -11.47 -0.56
C LEU A 57 1.07 -12.19 -1.91
N ARG A 58 1.85 -13.24 -2.18
CA ARG A 58 1.74 -14.03 -3.42
C ARG A 58 0.38 -14.71 -3.53
N GLU A 59 -0.13 -15.27 -2.44
CA GLU A 59 -1.47 -15.88 -2.40
C GLU A 59 -2.57 -14.82 -2.51
N ILE A 60 -2.42 -13.67 -1.88
CA ILE A 60 -3.39 -12.57 -2.04
C ILE A 60 -3.45 -12.08 -3.49
N PHE A 61 -2.31 -12.03 -4.19
CA PHE A 61 -2.29 -11.66 -5.61
C PHE A 61 -2.91 -12.72 -6.53
N SER A 62 -2.92 -14.00 -6.14
CA SER A 62 -3.62 -15.06 -6.88
C SER A 62 -5.11 -15.12 -6.56
N MET A 63 -5.52 -14.64 -5.37
CA MET A 63 -6.89 -14.65 -4.87
C MET A 63 -7.26 -13.27 -4.27
N PRO A 64 -7.65 -12.29 -5.09
CA PRO A 64 -7.91 -10.91 -4.66
C PRO A 64 -8.96 -10.75 -3.54
N GLU A 65 -9.88 -11.71 -3.40
CA GLU A 65 -10.86 -11.78 -2.31
C GLU A 65 -10.20 -11.81 -0.92
N LEU A 66 -9.02 -12.42 -0.79
CA LEU A 66 -8.27 -12.48 0.47
C LEU A 66 -7.84 -11.08 0.95
N CYS A 67 -7.66 -10.13 0.02
CA CYS A 67 -7.38 -8.74 0.37
C CYS A 67 -8.58 -8.11 1.11
N GLN A 68 -9.81 -8.41 0.68
CA GLN A 68 -11.03 -7.88 1.30
C GLN A 68 -11.23 -8.48 2.69
N GLU A 69 -10.97 -9.78 2.85
CA GLU A 69 -11.02 -10.46 4.15
C GLU A 69 -10.03 -9.84 5.15
N LEU A 70 -8.79 -9.58 4.73
CA LEU A 70 -7.79 -8.95 5.58
C LEU A 70 -8.18 -7.53 6.01
N ILE A 71 -8.76 -6.74 5.10
CA ILE A 71 -9.29 -5.40 5.43
C ILE A 71 -10.44 -5.50 6.44
N ALA A 72 -11.35 -6.46 6.25
CA ALA A 72 -12.47 -6.66 7.16
C ALA A 72 -12.02 -7.08 8.57
N LEU A 73 -11.00 -7.94 8.67
CA LEU A 73 -10.38 -8.33 9.93
C LEU A 73 -9.80 -7.13 10.67
N ALA A 74 -8.99 -6.31 10.00
CA ALA A 74 -8.40 -5.11 10.60
C ALA A 74 -9.48 -4.12 11.09
N ALA A 75 -10.55 -3.94 10.30
CA ALA A 75 -11.67 -3.09 10.69
C ALA A 75 -12.43 -3.62 11.92
N ALA A 76 -12.53 -4.94 12.08
CA ALA A 76 -13.17 -5.56 13.24
C ALA A 76 -12.31 -5.41 14.51
N GLU A 77 -10.99 -5.55 14.39
CA GLU A 77 -10.05 -5.36 15.51
C GLU A 77 -10.11 -3.93 16.06
N SER A 78 -10.02 -2.91 15.21
CA SER A 78 -10.10 -1.51 15.65
C SER A 78 -11.42 -1.17 16.35
N GLN A 79 -12.54 -1.76 15.89
CA GLN A 79 -13.83 -1.62 16.57
C GLN A 79 -13.87 -2.33 17.92
N SER A 80 -13.19 -3.46 18.04
CA SER A 80 -13.11 -4.20 19.29
C SER A 80 -12.25 -3.49 20.34
N GLU A 81 -11.18 -2.82 19.93
CA GLU A 81 -10.33 -2.00 20.79
C GLU A 81 -11.09 -0.76 21.28
N THR A 82 -11.83 -0.10 20.39
CA THR A 82 -12.67 1.07 20.74
C THR A 82 -13.78 0.73 21.74
N ARG A 83 -14.30 -0.51 21.73
CA ARG A 83 -15.33 -0.95 22.69
C ARG A 83 -14.75 -1.38 24.04
N ARG A 84 -13.44 -1.61 24.15
CA ARG A 84 -12.77 -2.03 25.39
C ARG A 84 -12.13 -0.88 26.17
N GLY A 85 -11.97 0.29 25.54
CA GLY A 85 -11.51 1.53 26.20
C GLY A 85 -12.66 2.35 26.76
#